data_AF-A0A518HMR0-F1
#
_entry.id   AF-A0A518HMR0-F1
#
_cell.length_a   1.000
_cell.length_b   1.000
_cell.length_c   1.000
_cell.angle_alpha   90.00
_cell.angle_beta   90.00
_cell.angle_gamma   90.00
#
_symmetry.space_group_name_H-M   'P 1'
#
loop_
_entity.id
_entity.type
_entity.pdbx_description
1 polymer ?
#
loop_
_entity_poly.entity_id
_entity_poly.type
_entity_poly.pdbx_seq_one_letter_code
_entity_poly.pdbx_strand_id
1 'polypeptide(L)'
;MTEYRFRVVVPHQVMSEQQILDLADKLAAAGCDDGHLAGHDDGIEIVFDREAESRDEAMRSAVAQVEQCGLAVKRVELDREAITA
;
A
#
# COMPACT_ATOMS: atom_id res chain seq x y z
N MET A 1 -6.67 -4.66 -18.28
CA MET A 1 -6.64 -4.65 -16.80
C MET A 1 -7.26 -3.34 -16.35
N THR A 2 -7.84 -3.31 -15.16
CA THR A 2 -8.44 -2.10 -14.59
C THR A 2 -7.50 -1.58 -13.51
N GLU A 3 -7.29 -0.26 -13.49
CA GLU A 3 -6.56 0.40 -12.42
C GLU A 3 -7.46 0.55 -11.19
N TYR A 4 -6.97 0.08 -10.05
CA TYR A 4 -7.64 0.16 -8.76
C TYR A 4 -6.79 0.98 -7.81
N ARG A 5 -7.36 2.12 -7.38
CA ARG A 5 -6.74 2.96 -6.36
C ARG A 5 -7.25 2.62 -4.97
N PHE A 6 -6.34 2.35 -4.04
CA PHE A 6 -6.67 2.08 -2.65
C PHE A 6 -5.48 2.35 -1.74
N ARG A 7 -5.74 2.53 -0.44
CA ARG A 7 -4.74 2.77 0.58
C ARG A 7 -4.62 1.56 1.50
N VAL A 8 -3.40 1.19 1.86
CA VAL A 8 -3.12 0.16 2.86
C VAL A 8 -2.50 0.83 4.08
N VAL A 9 -3.21 0.79 5.20
CA VAL A 9 -2.74 1.38 6.45
C VAL A 9 -1.94 0.33 7.22
N VAL A 10 -0.72 0.69 7.59
CA VAL A 10 0.22 -0.15 8.34
C VAL A 10 0.54 0.55 9.65
N PRO A 11 0.37 -0.11 10.82
CA PRO A 11 0.69 0.46 12.12
C PRO A 11 2.19 0.35 12.39
N HIS A 12 2.99 0.93 11.51
CA HIS A 12 4.44 0.96 11.60
C HIS A 12 4.89 2.41 11.81
N GLN A 13 5.61 2.66 12.91
CA GLN A 13 6.14 3.99 13.18
C GLN A 13 7.48 4.17 12.49
N VAL A 14 7.58 5.26 11.73
CA VAL A 14 8.83 5.66 11.10
C VAL A 14 9.34 6.93 11.78
N MET A 15 10.58 6.90 12.26
CA MET A 15 11.15 7.95 13.12
C MET A 15 12.20 8.80 12.41
N SER A 16 12.59 8.44 11.18
CA SER A 16 13.53 9.20 10.36
C SER A 16 13.26 9.03 8.86
N GLU A 17 13.71 9.99 8.06
CA GLU A 17 13.63 9.94 6.60
C GLU A 17 14.36 8.71 6.04
N GLN A 18 15.49 8.31 6.63
CA GLN A 18 16.24 7.12 6.21
C GLN A 18 15.39 5.85 6.33
N GLN A 19 14.61 5.71 7.41
CA GLN A 19 13.74 4.55 7.57
C GLN A 19 12.58 4.53 6.56
N ILE A 20 12.11 5.70 6.11
CA ILE A 20 11.12 5.80 5.02
C ILE A 20 11.74 5.30 3.71
N LEU A 21 12.97 5.73 3.40
CA LEU A 21 13.69 5.32 2.20
C LEU A 21 13.99 3.82 2.21
N ASP A 22 14.51 3.28 3.32
CA ASP A 22 14.77 1.85 3.47
C ASP A 22 13.50 1.00 3.30
N LEU A 23 12.35 1.55 3.73
CA LEU A 23 11.06 0.89 3.54
C LEU A 23 10.59 0.94 2.08
N ALA A 24 10.75 2.09 1.41
CA ALA A 24 10.45 2.23 0.00
C ALA A 24 11.26 1.23 -0.84
N ASP A 25 12.55 1.08 -0.55
CA ASP A 25 13.43 0.10 -1.22
C ASP A 25 12.96 -1.34 -1.00
N LYS A 26 12.52 -1.69 0.22
CA LYS A 26 11.95 -3.02 0.51
C LYS A 26 10.68 -3.29 -0.25
N LEU A 27 9.77 -2.31 -0.31
CA LEU A 27 8.51 -2.42 -1.05
C LEU A 27 8.78 -2.58 -2.54
N ALA A 28 9.68 -1.79 -3.10
CA ALA A 28 10.10 -1.93 -4.50
C ALA A 28 10.72 -3.32 -4.76
N ALA A 29 11.56 -3.83 -3.86
CA ALA A 29 12.14 -5.17 -3.97
C ALA A 29 11.09 -6.31 -3.86
N ALA A 30 9.98 -6.08 -3.16
CA ALA A 30 8.83 -6.99 -3.10
C ALA A 30 7.88 -6.87 -4.32
N GLY A 31 8.18 -5.97 -5.26
CA GLY A 31 7.37 -5.72 -6.45
C GLY A 31 6.18 -4.79 -6.21
N CYS A 32 6.21 -3.96 -5.16
CA CYS A 32 5.33 -2.81 -5.01
C CYS A 32 5.98 -1.59 -5.68
N ASP A 33 5.95 -1.54 -7.02
CA ASP A 33 6.44 -0.40 -7.82
C ASP A 33 5.34 0.64 -8.11
N ASP A 34 4.09 0.28 -7.85
CA ASP A 34 2.86 1.04 -8.04
C ASP A 34 2.33 1.67 -6.75
N GLY A 35 3.17 1.71 -5.70
CA GLY A 35 2.81 2.18 -4.37
C GLY A 35 3.60 3.43 -3.93
N HIS A 36 2.91 4.38 -3.31
CA HIS A 36 3.52 5.55 -2.68
C HIS A 36 3.36 5.52 -1.16
N LEU A 37 4.47 5.73 -0.43
CA LEU A 37 4.46 5.85 1.03
C LEU A 37 4.04 7.24 1.48
N ALA A 38 3.07 7.31 2.38
CA ALA A 38 2.67 8.54 3.05
C ALA A 38 2.53 8.33 4.57
N GLY A 39 2.58 9.44 5.32
CA GLY A 39 2.33 9.42 6.77
C GLY A 39 0.84 9.28 7.07
N HIS A 40 0.49 8.51 8.10
CA HIS A 40 -0.88 8.31 8.54
C HIS A 40 -0.96 8.40 10.07
N ASP A 41 -2.10 8.81 10.63
CA ASP A 41 -2.25 8.98 12.10
C ASP A 41 -1.95 7.68 12.88
N ASP A 42 -2.22 6.53 12.26
CA ASP A 42 -1.96 5.20 12.81
C ASP A 42 -0.53 4.65 12.52
N GLY A 43 0.33 5.39 11.85
CA GLY A 43 1.66 4.94 11.42
C GLY A 43 2.01 5.44 10.02
N ILE A 44 1.93 4.53 9.05
CA ILE A 44 2.13 4.86 7.63
C ILE A 44 0.97 4.31 6.80
N GLU A 45 0.78 4.90 5.64
CA GLU A 45 -0.08 4.36 4.61
C GLU A 45 0.68 4.19 3.30
N ILE A 46 0.21 3.22 2.52
CA ILE A 46 0.73 2.94 1.18
C ILE A 46 -0.43 3.13 0.23
N VAL A 47 -0.34 4.16 -0.61
CA VAL A 47 -1.33 4.45 -1.65
C VAL A 47 -0.93 3.68 -2.89
N PHE A 48 -1.77 2.74 -3.32
CA PHE A 48 -1.56 1.93 -4.50
C PHE A 48 -2.42 2.42 -5.65
N ASP A 49 -1.84 2.45 -6.85
CA ASP A 49 -2.51 2.64 -8.13
C ASP A 49 -2.30 1.37 -8.97
N ARG A 50 -3.00 0.29 -8.61
CA ARG A 50 -2.67 -1.08 -9.08
C ARG A 50 -3.51 -1.54 -10.25
N GLU A 51 -2.87 -2.02 -11.31
CA GLU A 51 -3.55 -2.71 -12.41
C GLU A 51 -3.79 -4.20 -12.08
N ALA A 52 -5.04 -4.66 -12.18
CA ALA A 52 -5.39 -6.07 -12.00
C ALA A 52 -6.62 -6.49 -12.81
N GLU A 53 -6.93 -7.80 -12.86
CA GLU A 53 -8.18 -8.29 -13.45
C GLU A 53 -9.38 -8.02 -12.54
N SER A 54 -9.17 -7.95 -11.23
CA SER A 54 -10.22 -7.65 -10.25
C SER A 54 -9.71 -6.84 -9.06
N ARG A 55 -10.61 -6.08 -8.40
CA ARG A 55 -10.28 -5.34 -7.18
C ARG A 55 -9.76 -6.24 -6.06
N ASP A 56 -10.35 -7.42 -5.90
CA ASP A 56 -9.95 -8.36 -4.85
C ASP A 56 -8.56 -8.96 -5.10
N GLU A 57 -8.17 -9.10 -6.36
CA GLU A 57 -6.81 -9.49 -6.75
C GLU A 57 -5.80 -8.36 -6.49
N ALA A 58 -6.15 -7.12 -6.87
CA ALA A 58 -5.33 -5.95 -6.57
C ALA A 58 -5.09 -5.81 -5.06
N MET A 59 -6.14 -5.90 -4.24
CA MET A 59 -6.01 -5.81 -2.78
C MET A 59 -5.21 -6.99 -2.20
N ARG A 60 -5.48 -8.24 -2.61
CA ARG A 60 -4.77 -9.42 -2.08
C ARG A 60 -3.29 -9.40 -2.44
N SER A 61 -2.95 -9.03 -3.68
CA SER A 61 -1.55 -8.92 -4.10
C SER A 61 -0.82 -7.85 -3.30
N ALA A 62 -1.44 -6.69 -3.07
CA ALA A 62 -0.83 -5.60 -2.32
C ALA A 62 -0.58 -5.98 -0.86
N VAL A 63 -1.58 -6.58 -0.20
CA VAL A 63 -1.42 -7.08 1.17
C VAL A 63 -0.29 -8.10 1.26
N ALA A 64 -0.24 -9.07 0.35
CA ALA A 64 0.79 -10.11 0.36
C ALA A 64 2.21 -9.52 0.22
N GLN A 65 2.41 -8.53 -0.65
CA GLN A 65 3.72 -7.90 -0.83
C GLN A 65 4.13 -7.05 0.37
N VAL A 66 3.19 -6.33 0.97
CA VAL A 66 3.43 -5.57 2.22
C VAL A 66 3.82 -6.51 3.35
N GLU A 67 3.13 -7.64 3.48
CA GLU A 67 3.45 -8.67 4.48
C GLU A 67 4.81 -9.35 4.23
N GLN A 68 5.20 -9.56 2.96
CA GLN A 68 6.54 -10.05 2.60
C GLN A 68 7.66 -9.11 3.04
N CYS A 69 7.39 -7.81 3.15
CA CYS A 69 8.34 -6.83 3.68
C CYS A 69 8.46 -6.89 5.23
N GLY A 70 7.72 -7.77 5.89
CA GLY A 70 7.66 -7.88 7.35
C GLY A 70 6.76 -6.83 8.01
N LEU A 71 5.88 -6.19 7.23
CA LEU A 71 4.90 -5.23 7.75
C LEU A 71 3.56 -5.91 8.00
N ALA A 72 2.85 -5.49 9.04
CA ALA A 72 1.51 -5.97 9.33
C ALA A 72 0.45 -5.00 8.77
N VAL A 73 -0.44 -5.48 7.91
CA VAL A 73 -1.54 -4.64 7.40
C VAL A 73 -2.62 -4.49 8.47
N LYS A 74 -2.98 -3.25 8.81
CA LYS A 74 -4.09 -2.96 9.75
C LYS A 74 -5.43 -2.99 9.04
N ARG A 75 -5.52 -2.32 7.90
CA ARG A 75 -6.74 -2.21 7.08
C ARG A 75 -6.42 -1.71 5.68
N VAL A 76 -7.34 -1.98 4.77
CA VAL A 76 -7.34 -1.40 3.41
C VAL A 76 -8.50 -0.42 3.32
N GLU A 77 -8.20 0.80 2.89
CA GLU A 77 -9.18 1.87 2.69
C GLU A 77 -9.34 2.13 1.20
N LEU A 78 -10.60 2.22 0.74
CA LEU A 78 -10.93 2.52 -0.64
C LEU A 78 -11.19 4.02 -0.76
N ASP A 79 -10.55 4.70 -1.71
CA ASP A 79 -10.91 6.08 -2.02
C ASP A 79 -12.37 6.12 -2.51
N ARG A 80 -13.19 6.95 -1.86
CA ARG A 80 -14.64 7.02 -2.09
C ARG A 80 -15.04 7.58 -3.46
N GLU A 81 -14.09 8.04 -4.28
CA GLU A 81 -14.39 8.56 -5.63
C GLU A 81 -14.72 7.48 -6.67
N ALA A 82 -14.63 6.18 -6.32
CA ALA A 82 -14.99 5.09 -7.23
C ALA A 82 -16.50 4.69 -7.22
N ILE A 83 -17.39 5.48 -6.60
CA ILE A 83 -18.85 5.28 -6.70
C ILE A 83 -19.50 6.52 -7.33
N THR A 84 -19.15 6.84 -8.56
CA THR A 84 -20.04 7.59 -9.45
C THR A 84 -20.73 6.59 -10.37
N ALA A 85 -21.92 6.16 -9.95
CA ALA A 85 -22.89 5.46 -10.79
C ALA A 85 -23.95 6.47 -11.27
#